data_AF-A0A3S4X3L0-F1
#
_entry.id   AF-A0A3S4X3L0-F1
#
_cell.length_a   1.000
_cell.length_b   1.000
_cell.length_c   1.000
_cell.angle_alpha   90.00
_cell.angle_beta   90.00
_cell.angle_gamma   90.00
#
_symmetry.space_group_name_H-M   'P 1'
#
loop_
_entity.id
_entity.type
_entity.pdbx_description
1 polymer ?
#
loop_
_entity_poly.entity_id
_entity_poly.type
_entity_poly.pdbx_seq_one_letter_code
_entity_poly.pdbx_strand_id
1 'polypeptide(L)'
;MKNKSLALLLLAGLTGCSQSSTSPEASASAAGKSETLYVNSRLVDCVGVAPMKCMQVRQAPDAEWELFYTQIEGFAFTPGYRYKLLVNVSELENVPADASSLRYVLVKQLEKTKA
;
A
#
# COMPACT_ATOMS: atom_id res chain seq x y z
N MET A 1 61.75 -49.17 -6.61
CA MET A 1 61.39 -49.88 -5.37
C MET A 1 60.00 -49.41 -4.98
N LYS A 2 59.09 -50.36 -4.73
CA LYS A 2 57.66 -50.16 -4.43
C LYS A 2 57.47 -50.01 -2.92
N ASN A 3 56.75 -48.98 -2.48
CA ASN A 3 56.07 -48.91 -1.17
C ASN A 3 55.10 -47.71 -1.18
N LYS A 4 53.82 -47.89 -1.51
CA LYS A 4 52.75 -48.18 -0.54
C LYS A 4 52.89 -47.36 0.76
N SER A 5 52.14 -46.27 0.85
CA SER A 5 51.47 -45.90 2.09
C SER A 5 50.12 -45.26 1.78
N LEU A 6 49.10 -46.02 2.16
CA LEU A 6 47.70 -45.66 2.27
C LEU A 6 47.57 -44.88 3.59
N ALA A 7 47.07 -43.65 3.55
CA ALA A 7 46.60 -42.98 4.76
C ALA A 7 45.32 -42.19 4.44
N LEU A 8 44.25 -42.70 5.03
CA LEU A 8 42.90 -42.19 5.09
C LEU A 8 42.88 -40.91 5.94
N LEU A 9 42.33 -39.82 5.42
CA LEU A 9 41.96 -38.65 6.23
C LEU A 9 40.47 -38.34 5.99
N LEU A 10 39.66 -38.74 6.97
CA LEU A 10 38.28 -38.30 7.11
C LEU A 10 38.26 -36.78 7.33
N LEU A 11 37.63 -36.03 6.42
CA LEU A 11 37.17 -34.68 6.72
C LEU A 11 35.71 -34.74 7.18
N ALA A 12 35.52 -34.76 8.49
CA ALA A 12 34.29 -34.31 9.12
C ALA A 12 34.27 -32.78 9.07
N GLY A 13 33.54 -32.21 8.11
CA GLY A 13 33.27 -30.78 8.01
C GLY A 13 31.91 -30.45 8.62
N LEU A 14 31.90 -30.05 9.90
CA LEU A 14 30.76 -29.41 10.57
C LEU A 14 30.51 -28.05 9.91
N THR A 15 29.65 -28.01 8.90
CA THR A 15 29.17 -26.73 8.37
C THR A 15 27.93 -26.32 9.15
N GLY A 16 28.16 -25.50 10.18
CA GLY A 16 27.12 -24.82 10.92
C GLY A 16 26.47 -23.74 10.07
N CYS A 17 25.17 -23.87 9.82
CA CYS A 17 24.35 -22.75 9.39
C CYS A 17 23.79 -22.05 10.64
N SER A 18 24.47 -21.01 11.11
CA SER A 18 23.84 -19.97 11.93
C SER A 18 23.69 -18.74 11.04
N GLN A 19 22.53 -18.61 10.41
CA GLN A 19 22.09 -17.36 9.80
C GLN A 19 20.63 -17.13 10.18
N SER A 20 20.49 -16.72 11.43
CA SER A 20 19.34 -15.94 11.88
C SER A 20 19.47 -14.55 11.28
N SER A 21 18.94 -14.39 10.07
CA SER A 21 18.75 -13.10 9.42
C SER A 21 17.49 -13.13 8.56
N THR A 22 16.35 -13.46 9.17
CA THR A 22 15.08 -12.93 8.67
C THR A 22 14.77 -11.73 9.54
N SER A 23 15.21 -10.57 9.07
CA SER A 23 14.69 -9.28 9.52
C SER A 23 13.16 -9.38 9.60
N PRO A 24 12.52 -8.97 10.70
CA PRO A 24 11.10 -8.67 10.65
C PRO A 24 10.97 -7.41 9.81
N GLU A 25 10.89 -7.57 8.49
CA GLU A 25 10.37 -6.53 7.63
C GLU A 25 8.96 -6.22 8.14
N ALA A 26 8.75 -4.93 8.41
CA ALA A 26 7.56 -4.33 8.99
C ALA A 26 6.27 -5.09 8.62
N SER A 27 5.64 -5.69 9.62
CA SER A 27 4.51 -5.08 10.33
C SER A 27 3.32 -4.71 9.44
N ALA A 28 2.22 -5.41 9.74
CA ALA A 28 0.84 -5.12 9.40
C ALA A 28 0.46 -5.29 7.92
N SER A 29 0.26 -6.55 7.53
CA SER A 29 -0.83 -6.88 6.61
C SER A 29 -2.15 -6.47 7.27
N ALA A 30 -2.53 -5.20 7.09
CA ALA A 30 -3.93 -4.82 7.17
C ALA A 30 -4.64 -5.62 6.06
N ALA A 31 -5.58 -6.48 6.42
CA ALA A 31 -6.35 -7.27 5.47
C ALA A 31 -7.11 -6.32 4.52
N GLY A 32 -6.52 -6.01 3.37
CA GLY A 32 -7.03 -5.06 2.42
C GLY A 32 -6.30 -5.17 1.07
N LYS A 33 -6.97 -4.77 0.00
CA LYS A 33 -6.46 -4.80 -1.37
C LYS A 33 -5.76 -3.50 -1.71
N SER A 34 -4.57 -3.58 -2.30
CA SER A 34 -3.87 -2.40 -2.80
C SER A 34 -4.43 -1.95 -4.17
N GLU A 35 -4.73 -0.67 -4.30
CA GLU A 35 -5.30 -0.07 -5.51
C GLU A 35 -4.62 1.27 -5.85
N THR A 36 -4.58 1.62 -7.13
CA THR A 36 -4.12 2.94 -7.58
C THR A 36 -5.32 3.87 -7.71
N LEU A 37 -5.25 5.03 -7.08
CA LEU A 37 -6.27 6.07 -7.15
C LEU A 37 -5.66 7.36 -7.69
N TYR A 38 -6.26 7.91 -8.74
CA TYR A 38 -5.91 9.24 -9.24
C TYR A 38 -6.82 10.26 -8.59
N VAL A 39 -6.26 11.35 -8.06
CA VAL A 39 -7.01 12.42 -7.38
C VAL A 39 -6.86 13.72 -8.18
N ASN A 40 -7.97 14.39 -8.45
CA ASN A 40 -7.99 15.64 -9.23
C ASN A 40 -7.47 16.83 -8.40
N SER A 41 -7.31 17.99 -9.03
CA SER A 41 -6.67 19.16 -8.43
C SER A 41 -7.53 20.06 -7.57
N ARG A 42 -8.83 19.76 -7.47
CA ARG A 42 -9.78 20.56 -6.69
C ARG A 42 -10.76 19.68 -5.93
N LEU A 43 -11.19 20.19 -4.79
CA LEU A 43 -12.39 19.71 -4.13
C LEU A 43 -13.61 20.38 -4.76
N VAL A 44 -14.74 19.69 -4.78
CA VAL A 44 -16.01 20.21 -5.31
C VAL A 44 -17.09 20.20 -4.24
N ASP A 45 -18.05 21.10 -4.37
CA ASP A 45 -19.28 21.05 -3.56
C ASP A 45 -20.02 19.75 -3.84
N CYS A 46 -20.39 19.04 -2.79
CA CYS A 46 -21.13 17.79 -2.83
C CYS A 46 -22.00 17.68 -1.57
N VAL A 47 -22.91 16.70 -1.56
CA VAL A 47 -23.76 16.40 -0.41
C VAL A 47 -23.61 14.93 -0.06
N GLY A 48 -23.07 14.66 1.13
CA GLY A 48 -23.11 13.34 1.78
C GLY A 48 -24.29 13.29 2.74
N VAL A 49 -24.02 13.15 4.04
CA VAL A 49 -25.02 13.39 5.09
C VAL A 49 -25.42 14.87 5.18
N ALA A 50 -24.50 15.77 4.85
CA ALA A 50 -24.70 17.22 4.79
C ALA A 50 -23.86 17.85 3.65
N PRO A 51 -24.09 19.13 3.28
CA PRO A 51 -23.22 19.84 2.35
C PRO A 51 -21.77 19.85 2.82
N MET A 52 -20.85 19.47 1.93
CA MET A 52 -19.43 19.35 2.22
C MET A 52 -18.58 19.53 0.95
N LYS A 53 -17.26 19.38 1.09
CA LYS A 53 -16.32 19.34 -0.03
C LYS A 53 -15.85 17.90 -0.25
N CYS A 54 -15.95 17.40 -1.48
CA CYS A 54 -15.51 16.06 -1.87
C CYS A 54 -14.29 16.12 -2.77
N MET A 55 -13.45 15.09 -2.68
CA MET A 55 -12.43 14.85 -3.70
C MET A 55 -13.09 14.34 -4.99
N GLN A 56 -12.39 14.50 -6.10
CA GLN A 56 -12.72 13.82 -7.35
C GLN A 56 -11.64 12.80 -7.64
N VAL A 57 -12.02 11.54 -7.87
CA VAL A 57 -11.09 10.43 -8.07
C VAL A 57 -11.43 9.62 -9.30
N ARG A 58 -10.48 8.80 -9.76
CA ARG A 58 -10.70 7.78 -10.78
C ARG A 58 -9.71 6.65 -10.60
N GLN A 59 -10.06 5.46 -11.06
CA GLN A 59 -9.22 4.25 -10.90
C GLN A 59 -8.23 4.05 -12.06
N ALA A 60 -8.50 4.67 -13.22
CA ALA A 60 -7.66 4.61 -14.40
C ALA A 60 -7.40 6.01 -15.00
N PRO A 61 -6.29 6.24 -15.73
CA PRO A 61 -5.96 7.54 -16.34
C PRO A 61 -6.95 8.07 -17.38
N ASP A 62 -7.82 7.21 -17.89
CA ASP A 62 -8.79 7.46 -18.95
C ASP A 62 -10.24 7.29 -18.47
N ALA A 63 -10.44 6.85 -17.22
CA ALA A 63 -11.76 6.79 -16.60
C ALA A 63 -12.29 8.20 -16.26
N GLU A 64 -13.61 8.29 -16.20
CA GLU A 64 -14.34 9.48 -15.76
C GLU A 64 -14.04 9.81 -14.29
N TRP A 65 -14.17 11.09 -13.94
CA TRP A 65 -14.00 11.54 -12.56
C TRP A 65 -15.26 11.26 -11.74
N GLU A 66 -15.08 10.59 -10.61
CA GLU A 66 -16.14 10.26 -9.67
C GLU A 66 -15.97 11.06 -8.37
N LEU A 67 -17.10 11.34 -7.71
CA LEU A 67 -17.07 11.96 -6.39
C LEU A 67 -16.59 10.96 -5.34
N PHE A 68 -15.63 11.39 -4.53
CA PHE A 68 -15.11 10.61 -3.43
C PHE A 68 -15.48 11.28 -2.11
N TYR A 69 -16.42 10.65 -1.42
CA TYR A 69 -17.09 11.17 -0.23
C TYR A 69 -16.36 10.84 1.08
N THR A 70 -15.40 9.93 1.03
CA THR A 70 -14.62 9.52 2.20
C THR A 70 -13.24 10.17 2.20
N GLN A 71 -12.48 9.95 3.27
CA GLN A 71 -11.09 10.40 3.40
C GLN A 71 -10.13 9.25 3.09
N ILE A 72 -8.89 9.61 2.73
CA ILE A 72 -7.79 8.66 2.62
C ILE A 72 -6.89 8.92 3.81
N GLU A 73 -6.81 7.99 4.75
CA GLU A 73 -6.00 8.15 5.96
C GLU A 73 -4.53 8.30 5.60
N GLY A 74 -3.86 9.28 6.21
CA GLY A 74 -2.47 9.62 5.91
C GLY A 74 -2.27 10.45 4.63
N PHE A 75 -3.33 10.78 3.89
CA PHE A 75 -3.25 11.68 2.74
C PHE A 75 -3.76 13.08 3.08
N ALA A 76 -2.93 14.10 2.80
CA ALA A 76 -3.30 15.51 2.93
C ALA A 76 -3.44 16.15 1.54
N PHE A 77 -4.67 16.54 1.20
CA PHE A 77 -4.97 17.21 -0.06
C PHE A 77 -4.36 18.63 -0.10
N THR A 78 -3.73 18.98 -1.22
CA THR A 78 -3.29 20.35 -1.53
C THR A 78 -3.99 20.82 -2.81
N PRO A 79 -4.77 21.92 -2.76
CA PRO A 79 -5.38 22.49 -3.96
C PRO A 79 -4.35 22.80 -5.06
N GLY A 80 -4.72 22.59 -6.31
CA GLY A 80 -3.88 22.85 -7.48
C GLY A 80 -2.91 21.73 -7.86
N TYR A 81 -2.98 20.56 -7.20
CA TYR A 81 -2.17 19.40 -7.54
C TYR A 81 -3.03 18.19 -7.90
N ARG A 82 -2.67 17.48 -8.97
CA ARG A 82 -3.16 16.12 -9.23
C ARG A 82 -2.24 15.11 -8.59
N TYR A 83 -2.81 13.98 -8.18
CA TYR A 83 -2.08 12.93 -7.50
C TYR A 83 -2.32 11.58 -8.15
N LYS A 84 -1.33 10.71 -8.03
CA LYS A 84 -1.48 9.26 -8.20
C LYS A 84 -1.06 8.61 -6.90
N LEU A 85 -1.99 7.92 -6.25
CA LEU A 85 -1.81 7.34 -4.93
C LEU A 85 -1.90 5.82 -5.04
N LEU A 86 -1.05 5.11 -4.31
CA LEU A 86 -1.26 3.72 -3.95
C LEU A 86 -1.94 3.71 -2.58
N VAL A 87 -3.12 3.11 -2.50
CA VAL A 87 -3.93 3.01 -1.29
C VAL A 87 -4.18 1.55 -0.96
N ASN A 88 -4.30 1.22 0.32
CA ASN A 88 -4.84 -0.04 0.78
C ASN A 88 -6.32 0.16 1.12
N VAL A 89 -7.17 -0.69 0.55
CA VAL A 89 -8.62 -0.64 0.70
C VAL A 89 -9.07 -1.87 1.49
N SER A 90 -9.72 -1.66 2.61
CA SER A 90 -10.26 -2.73 3.47
C SER A 90 -11.73 -2.49 3.77
N GLU A 91 -12.49 -3.55 3.97
CA GLU A 91 -13.87 -3.45 4.44
C GLU A 91 -13.91 -3.13 5.95
N LEU A 92 -14.92 -2.39 6.36
CA LEU A 92 -15.22 -2.09 7.76
C LEU A 92 -16.46 -2.87 8.20
N GLU A 93 -16.36 -3.52 9.35
CA GLU A 93 -17.49 -4.22 9.98
C GLU A 93 -18.32 -3.29 10.86
N ASN A 94 -19.62 -3.57 10.98
CA ASN A 94 -20.55 -2.85 11.87
C ASN A 94 -20.63 -1.33 11.61
N VAL A 95 -20.50 -0.89 10.36
CA VAL A 95 -20.66 0.52 9.98
C VAL A 95 -22.14 0.94 9.95
N PRO A 96 -22.47 2.20 10.28
CA PRO A 96 -23.79 2.78 10.02
C PRO A 96 -24.21 2.67 8.56
N ALA A 97 -25.51 2.60 8.29
CA ALA A 97 -26.05 2.41 6.94
C ALA A 97 -25.74 3.57 5.97
N ASP A 98 -25.46 4.76 6.50
CA ASP A 98 -25.13 5.99 5.76
C ASP A 98 -23.61 6.26 5.68
N ALA A 99 -22.79 5.40 6.28
CA ALA A 99 -21.33 5.49 6.20
C ALA A 99 -20.77 4.58 5.10
N SER A 100 -19.57 4.90 4.61
CA SER A 100 -18.86 4.01 3.69
C SER A 100 -18.45 2.73 4.43
N SER A 101 -18.68 1.57 3.82
CA SER A 101 -18.15 0.28 4.26
C SER A 101 -16.69 0.07 3.90
N LEU A 102 -16.05 1.03 3.21
CA LEU A 102 -14.67 0.95 2.76
C LEU A 102 -13.79 1.96 3.51
N ARG A 103 -12.64 1.47 3.96
CA ARG A 103 -11.56 2.26 4.54
C ARG A 103 -10.39 2.35 3.56
N TYR A 104 -9.86 3.56 3.40
CA TYR A 104 -8.75 3.84 2.50
C TYR A 104 -7.56 4.37 3.30
N VAL A 105 -6.42 3.70 3.21
CA VAL A 105 -5.18 4.13 3.85
C VAL A 105 -4.13 4.39 2.77
N LEU A 106 -3.48 5.56 2.83
CA LEU A 106 -2.36 5.86 1.95
C LEU A 106 -1.21 4.90 2.22
N VAL A 107 -0.84 4.12 1.21
CA VAL A 107 0.39 3.32 1.22
C VAL A 107 1.54 4.17 0.69
N LYS A 108 1.34 4.85 -0.45
CA LYS A 108 2.37 5.67 -1.08
C LYS A 108 1.79 6.73 -2.00
N GLN A 109 2.33 7.94 -1.97
CA GLN A 109 2.11 8.93 -3.03
C GLN A 109 3.08 8.64 -4.19
N LEU A 110 2.55 8.13 -5.30
CA LEU A 110 3.35 7.77 -6.48
C LEU A 110 3.71 9.01 -7.30
N GLU A 111 2.76 9.94 -7.46
CA GLU A 111 2.96 11.19 -8.20
C GLU A 111 2.21 12.34 -7.52
N LYS A 112 2.77 13.56 -7.64
CA LYS A 112 2.13 14.83 -7.29
C LYS A 112 2.53 15.87 -8.34
N THR A 113 1.59 16.32 -9.14
CA THR A 113 1.85 17.18 -10.31
C THR A 113 1.00 18.44 -10.22
N LYS A 114 1.61 19.61 -10.43
CA LYS A 114 0.87 20.87 -10.47
C LYS A 114 -0.07 20.86 -11.68
N ALA A 115 -1.34 21.15 -11.44
CA ALA A 115 -2.39 21.16 -12.45
C ALA A 115 -2.43 22.46 -13.25
#